data_AF-A0A7W0THI9-F1
#
_entry.id   AF-A0A7W0THI9-F1
#
_cell.length_a   1.000
_cell.length_b   1.000
_cell.length_c   1.000
_cell.angle_alpha   90.00
_cell.angle_beta   90.00
_cell.angle_gamma   90.00
#
_symmetry.space_group_name_H-M   'P 1'
#
loop_
_entity.id
_entity.type
_entity.pdbx_description
1 polymer ?
#
loop_
_entity_poly.entity_id
_entity_poly.type
_entity_poly.pdbx_seq_one_letter_code
_entity_poly.pdbx_strand_id
1 'polypeptide(L)'
;MRRHAGDEAQQVVVIGACAAPRRLRRRARPATTDAEPVDVTRATVIAAAPHEGETAAEAWLERAGETVAESLAVLNRALHSRRIAAADPYAGEVTARHALVTRVGYGTGEQVAEGRWTAARELPPERGRLAREAALRPQERFAALLSGFDVSPACELLALRARLDLDQARDREAALQTEAALGAALAELESWRELPGMPERIDELRSFADTVAAARAAACAGALDEATRAVVEQVLGRLEAALRARTAGAEF
;
A
#
# COMPACT_ATOMS: atom_id res chain seq x y z
N MET A 1 12.05 13.07 -19.66
CA MET A 1 12.03 11.70 -20.22
C MET A 1 13.29 10.98 -19.72
N ARG A 2 13.20 10.15 -18.67
CA ARG A 2 14.39 9.43 -18.15
C ARG A 2 14.69 8.25 -19.09
N ARG A 3 15.76 8.38 -19.87
CA ARG A 3 16.36 7.30 -20.67
C ARG A 3 17.50 6.72 -19.84
N HIS A 4 17.43 5.39 -19.62
CA HIS A 4 18.45 4.46 -19.13
C HIS A 4 18.11 3.79 -17.79
N ALA A 5 18.01 2.46 -17.87
CA ALA A 5 18.14 1.50 -16.78
C ALA A 5 19.49 0.81 -17.03
N GLY A 6 20.55 1.33 -16.42
CA GLY A 6 21.93 0.87 -16.67
C GLY A 6 22.76 0.82 -15.39
N ASP A 7 22.12 0.76 -14.23
CA ASP A 7 22.81 0.60 -12.94
C ASP A 7 22.94 -0.89 -12.58
N GLU A 8 23.98 -1.20 -11.80
CA GLU A 8 24.16 -2.51 -11.17
C GLU A 8 22.95 -2.86 -10.30
N ALA A 9 22.59 -4.15 -10.27
CA ALA A 9 21.44 -4.62 -9.51
C ALA A 9 21.68 -4.40 -8.00
N GLN A 10 20.82 -3.59 -7.37
CA GLN A 10 20.92 -3.31 -5.93
C GLN A 10 20.20 -4.35 -5.07
N GLN A 11 19.15 -4.98 -5.61
CA GLN A 11 18.28 -5.91 -4.89
C GLN A 11 17.81 -7.02 -5.84
N VAL A 12 17.69 -8.25 -5.31
CA VAL A 12 17.13 -9.41 -6.02
C VAL A 12 15.83 -9.81 -5.34
N VAL A 13 14.74 -9.95 -6.11
CA VAL A 13 13.44 -10.38 -5.60
C VAL A 13 13.15 -11.79 -6.09
N VAL A 14 13.01 -12.73 -5.16
CA VAL A 14 12.65 -14.13 -5.45
C VAL A 14 11.22 -14.39 -5.01
N ILE A 15 10.38 -14.85 -5.93
CA ILE A 15 8.99 -15.23 -5.66
C ILE A 15 8.87 -16.75 -5.79
N GLY A 16 8.54 -17.40 -4.69
CA GLY A 16 8.28 -18.85 -4.62
C GLY A 16 6.90 -19.15 -4.03
N ALA A 17 6.46 -20.40 -4.17
CA ALA A 17 5.28 -20.92 -3.48
C ALA A 17 5.74 -21.92 -2.40
N CYS A 18 5.12 -21.85 -1.22
CA CYS A 18 5.33 -22.81 -0.15
C CYS A 18 4.11 -23.74 -0.08
N ALA A 19 4.37 -25.01 -0.37
CA ALA A 19 3.48 -26.18 -0.27
C ALA A 19 2.16 -26.17 -1.06
N ALA A 20 2.26 -26.35 -2.39
CA ALA A 20 1.35 -27.20 -3.15
C ALA A 20 1.96 -27.65 -4.50
N PRO A 21 1.51 -28.82 -5.01
CA PRO A 21 1.99 -29.39 -6.25
C PRO A 21 1.51 -28.59 -7.46
N ARG A 22 2.45 -28.23 -8.34
CA ARG A 22 2.16 -27.65 -9.65
C ARG A 22 1.13 -28.50 -10.40
N ARG A 23 -0.07 -27.96 -10.60
CA ARG A 23 -1.07 -28.57 -11.49
C ARG A 23 -1.31 -27.68 -12.69
N LEU A 24 -0.59 -27.96 -13.78
CA LEU A 24 -1.11 -27.71 -15.12
C LEU A 24 -2.31 -28.65 -15.32
N ARG A 25 -3.51 -28.22 -14.90
CA ARG A 25 -4.75 -28.93 -15.22
C ARG A 25 -5.68 -28.02 -15.98
N ARG A 26 -5.75 -28.26 -17.29
CA ARG A 26 -6.60 -27.56 -18.27
C ARG A 26 -8.09 -27.91 -18.19
N ARG A 27 -8.54 -28.71 -17.21
CA ARG A 27 -9.94 -29.17 -17.14
C ARG A 27 -10.48 -29.09 -15.71
N ALA A 28 -11.63 -28.44 -15.55
CA ALA A 28 -12.36 -28.38 -14.28
C ALA A 28 -12.60 -29.81 -13.76
N ARG A 29 -12.38 -30.01 -12.46
CA ARG A 29 -12.71 -31.25 -11.76
C ARG A 29 -13.69 -30.94 -10.62
N PRO A 30 -14.56 -31.89 -10.26
CA PRO A 30 -15.33 -31.80 -9.03
C PRO A 30 -14.38 -31.59 -7.84
N ALA A 31 -14.69 -30.60 -7.00
CA ALA A 31 -13.97 -30.37 -5.76
C ALA A 31 -14.34 -31.44 -4.73
N THR A 32 -13.37 -31.83 -3.90
CA THR A 32 -13.64 -32.57 -2.66
C THR A 32 -14.40 -31.68 -1.69
N THR A 33 -15.21 -32.28 -0.81
CA THR A 33 -16.00 -31.53 0.19
C THR A 33 -15.13 -30.92 1.29
N ASP A 34 -13.95 -31.48 1.53
CA ASP A 34 -12.98 -30.97 2.48
C ASP A 34 -12.05 -29.96 1.81
N ALA A 35 -11.81 -28.83 2.48
CA ALA A 35 -10.87 -27.81 2.03
C ALA A 35 -9.43 -28.31 2.16
N GLU A 36 -8.75 -28.50 1.03
CA GLU A 36 -7.31 -28.79 1.02
C GLU A 36 -6.51 -27.55 1.48
N PRO A 37 -5.31 -27.74 2.08
CA PRO A 37 -4.40 -26.63 2.39
C PRO A 37 -4.09 -25.80 1.14
N VAL A 38 -4.11 -24.48 1.28
CA VAL A 38 -3.84 -23.55 0.18
C VAL A 38 -2.36 -23.23 0.06
N ASP A 39 -1.89 -23.08 -1.17
CA ASP A 39 -0.58 -22.52 -1.49
C ASP A 39 -0.41 -21.13 -0.89
N VAL A 40 0.73 -20.88 -0.25
CA VAL A 40 1.12 -19.53 0.19
C VAL A 40 2.30 -19.03 -0.63
N THR A 41 2.26 -17.78 -1.04
CA THR A 41 3.37 -17.15 -1.77
C THR A 41 4.43 -16.65 -0.77
N ARG A 42 5.69 -16.96 -1.04
CA ARG A 42 6.85 -16.40 -0.36
C ARG A 42 7.57 -15.44 -1.30
N ALA A 43 7.74 -14.20 -0.86
CA ALA A 43 8.63 -13.25 -1.49
C ALA A 43 9.86 -13.05 -0.60
N THR A 44 11.06 -13.21 -1.18
CA THR A 44 12.33 -12.90 -0.51
C THR A 44 12.98 -11.74 -1.26
N VAL A 45 13.30 -10.66 -0.54
CA VAL A 45 14.08 -9.53 -1.05
C VAL A 45 15.51 -9.67 -0.50
N ILE A 46 16.49 -9.70 -1.40
CA ILE A 46 17.89 -9.99 -1.09
C ILE A 46 18.73 -8.79 -1.51
N ALA A 47 19.48 -8.22 -0.57
CA ALA A 47 20.46 -7.18 -0.89
C ALA A 47 21.57 -7.75 -1.79
N ALA A 48 21.92 -7.04 -2.85
CA ALA A 48 22.99 -7.48 -3.75
C ALA A 48 24.39 -7.31 -3.14
N ALA A 49 24.55 -6.31 -2.27
CA ALA A 49 25.79 -6.08 -1.54
C ALA A 49 25.93 -7.10 -0.39
N PRO A 50 27.02 -7.88 -0.32
CA PRO A 50 27.24 -8.82 0.76
C PRO A 50 27.63 -8.09 2.06
N HIS A 51 27.42 -8.74 3.20
CA HIS A 51 27.99 -8.29 4.47
C HIS A 51 29.51 -8.54 4.51
N GLU A 52 30.22 -7.69 5.24
CA GLU A 52 31.66 -7.81 5.50
C GLU A 52 31.96 -8.88 6.57
N GLY A 53 31.52 -10.12 6.31
CA GLY A 53 31.65 -11.26 7.22
C GLY A 53 30.47 -11.44 8.18
N GLU A 54 30.53 -12.54 8.93
CA GLU A 54 29.42 -13.02 9.77
C GLU A 54 29.12 -12.08 10.94
N THR A 55 30.14 -11.53 11.60
CA THR A 55 29.95 -10.57 12.70
C THR A 55 29.21 -9.31 12.26
N ALA A 56 29.48 -8.81 11.05
CA ALA A 56 28.76 -7.65 10.49
C ALA A 56 27.30 -8.00 10.19
N ALA A 57 27.03 -9.22 9.72
CA ALA A 57 25.68 -9.71 9.43
C ALA A 57 24.86 -9.90 10.73
N GLU A 58 25.47 -10.42 11.80
CA GLU A 58 24.83 -10.54 13.11
C GLU A 58 24.48 -9.17 13.70
N ALA A 59 25.42 -8.22 13.67
CA ALA A 59 25.19 -6.86 14.15
C ALA A 59 24.10 -6.12 13.35
N TRP A 60 23.98 -6.44 12.05
CA TRP A 60 22.87 -5.95 11.22
C TRP A 60 21.53 -6.58 11.60
N LEU A 61 21.49 -7.90 11.85
CA LEU A 61 20.28 -8.64 12.20
C LEU A 61 19.62 -8.14 13.49
N GLU A 62 20.40 -7.62 14.45
CA GLU A 62 19.86 -7.01 15.66
C GLU A 62 18.95 -5.79 15.36
N ARG A 63 19.24 -5.05 14.29
CA ARG A 63 18.49 -3.86 13.84
C ARG A 63 17.48 -4.16 12.72
N ALA A 64 17.19 -5.44 12.47
CA ALA A 64 16.39 -5.92 11.35
C ALA A 64 14.97 -5.34 11.18
N GLY A 65 14.40 -4.68 12.19
CA GLY A 65 13.07 -4.08 12.09
C GLY A 65 12.99 -2.99 11.01
N GLU A 66 14.06 -2.23 10.84
CA GLU A 66 14.14 -1.10 9.89
C GLU A 66 14.12 -1.58 8.43
N THR A 67 14.63 -2.79 8.17
CA THR A 67 14.78 -3.36 6.82
C THR A 67 13.45 -3.73 6.15
N VAL A 68 12.40 -3.99 6.94
CA VAL A 68 11.12 -4.50 6.40
C VAL A 68 10.46 -3.47 5.50
N ALA A 69 10.42 -2.20 5.92
CA ALA A 69 9.77 -1.13 5.16
C ALA A 69 10.45 -0.92 3.81
N GLU A 70 11.78 -0.85 3.79
CA GLU A 70 12.58 -0.71 2.57
C GLU A 70 12.38 -1.91 1.63
N SER A 71 12.36 -3.13 2.17
CA SER A 71 12.15 -4.35 1.41
C SER A 71 10.73 -4.40 0.79
N LEU A 72 9.72 -3.97 1.53
CA LEU A 72 8.34 -3.89 1.02
C LEU A 72 8.23 -2.85 -0.10
N ALA A 73 8.92 -1.71 -0.02
CA ALA A 73 8.96 -0.72 -1.09
C ALA A 73 9.57 -1.31 -2.38
N VAL A 74 10.63 -2.13 -2.26
CA VAL A 74 11.21 -2.86 -3.41
C VAL A 74 10.20 -3.84 -4.02
N LEU A 75 9.54 -4.64 -3.18
CA LEU A 75 8.56 -5.64 -3.63
C LEU A 75 7.34 -4.97 -4.30
N ASN A 76 6.80 -3.90 -3.70
CA ASN A 76 5.67 -3.16 -4.26
C ASN A 76 6.01 -2.47 -5.58
N ARG A 77 7.24 -1.96 -5.73
CA ARG A 77 7.72 -1.45 -7.03
C ARG A 77 7.80 -2.56 -8.09
N ALA A 78 8.20 -3.77 -7.73
CA ALA A 78 8.19 -4.92 -8.63
C ALA A 78 6.77 -5.33 -9.03
N LEU A 79 5.83 -5.40 -8.05
CA LEU A 79 4.42 -5.69 -8.30
C LEU A 79 3.75 -4.62 -9.17
N HIS A 80 4.05 -3.35 -8.93
CA HIS A 80 3.57 -2.24 -9.74
C HIS A 80 4.08 -2.32 -11.19
N SER A 81 5.36 -2.60 -11.37
CA SER A 81 5.95 -2.81 -12.71
C SER A 81 5.32 -4.00 -13.43
N ARG A 82 5.09 -5.11 -12.70
CA ARG A 82 4.39 -6.28 -13.23
C ARG A 82 2.97 -5.96 -13.65
N ARG A 83 2.21 -5.20 -12.85
CA ARG A 83 0.86 -4.74 -13.18
C ARG A 83 0.82 -4.00 -14.51
N ILE A 84 1.76 -3.07 -14.71
CA ILE A 84 1.87 -2.32 -15.98
C ILE A 84 2.24 -3.27 -17.13
N ALA A 85 3.27 -4.10 -16.95
CA ALA A 85 3.76 -5.00 -17.99
C ALA A 85 2.72 -6.06 -18.41
N ALA A 86 1.91 -6.54 -17.47
CA ALA A 86 0.84 -7.51 -17.70
C ALA A 86 -0.51 -6.87 -18.08
N ALA A 87 -0.62 -5.53 -17.99
CA ALA A 87 -1.89 -4.81 -18.06
C ALA A 87 -2.98 -5.40 -17.13
N ASP A 88 -2.59 -5.85 -15.94
CA ASP A 88 -3.46 -6.54 -14.99
C ASP A 88 -3.89 -5.61 -13.83
N PRO A 89 -5.07 -5.00 -13.88
CA PRO A 89 -5.51 -4.04 -12.86
C PRO A 89 -5.72 -4.67 -11.47
N TYR A 90 -5.73 -6.00 -11.37
CA TYR A 90 -6.03 -6.73 -10.13
C TYR A 90 -4.79 -7.08 -9.30
N ALA A 91 -3.58 -6.86 -9.84
CA ALA A 91 -2.34 -7.04 -9.10
C ALA A 91 -2.14 -5.90 -8.07
N GLY A 92 -2.46 -6.19 -6.80
CA GLY A 92 -2.36 -5.23 -5.69
C GLY A 92 -1.02 -5.21 -4.97
N GLU A 93 -0.76 -4.09 -4.30
CA GLU A 93 0.37 -3.89 -3.40
C GLU A 93 0.22 -4.69 -2.08
N VAL A 94 1.35 -4.96 -1.40
CA VAL A 94 1.42 -5.71 -0.14
C VAL A 94 1.93 -4.85 1.02
N THR A 95 1.56 -5.25 2.24
CA THR A 95 2.00 -4.64 3.50
C THR A 95 2.36 -5.74 4.51
N ALA A 96 3.25 -5.43 5.46
CA ALA A 96 3.64 -6.34 6.54
C ALA A 96 2.42 -6.80 7.37
N ARG A 97 1.36 -6.00 7.48
CA ARG A 97 0.10 -6.39 8.14
C ARG A 97 -0.57 -7.62 7.54
N HIS A 98 -0.39 -7.86 6.24
CA HIS A 98 -0.98 -8.99 5.51
C HIS A 98 -0.04 -10.19 5.41
N ALA A 99 1.22 -10.05 5.84
CA ALA A 99 2.15 -11.16 5.86
C ALA A 99 1.73 -12.17 6.93
N LEU A 100 1.71 -13.46 6.57
CA LEU A 100 1.53 -14.55 7.53
C LEU A 100 2.72 -14.64 8.49
N VAL A 101 3.92 -14.45 7.94
CA VAL A 101 5.19 -14.47 8.67
C VAL A 101 6.15 -13.49 8.01
N THR A 102 6.85 -12.70 8.82
CA THR A 102 7.94 -11.82 8.37
C THR A 102 9.24 -12.30 9.01
N ARG A 103 10.24 -12.64 8.18
CA ARG A 103 11.58 -13.02 8.63
C ARG A 103 12.62 -12.12 7.99
N VAL A 104 13.61 -11.76 8.77
CA VAL A 104 14.82 -11.07 8.31
C VAL A 104 16.01 -11.91 8.73
N GLY A 105 16.99 -12.07 7.87
CA GLY A 105 18.12 -12.95 8.13
C GLY A 105 19.22 -12.79 7.10
N TYR A 106 20.29 -13.55 7.29
CA TYR A 106 21.41 -13.62 6.37
C TYR A 106 21.76 -15.09 6.05
N GLY A 107 22.48 -15.28 4.95
CA GLY A 107 22.95 -16.58 4.47
C GLY A 107 23.64 -16.41 3.12
N THR A 108 24.07 -17.52 2.52
CA THR A 108 24.54 -17.48 1.13
C THR A 108 23.39 -17.11 0.19
N GLY A 109 23.71 -16.52 -0.96
CA GLY A 109 22.69 -16.11 -1.95
C GLY A 109 21.73 -17.25 -2.34
N GLU A 110 22.25 -18.47 -2.49
CA GLU A 110 21.44 -19.66 -2.77
C GLU A 110 20.52 -20.04 -1.60
N GLN A 111 21.04 -20.03 -0.36
CA GLN A 111 20.24 -20.32 0.82
C GLN A 111 19.06 -19.36 0.91
N VAL A 112 19.31 -18.05 0.86
CA VAL A 112 18.27 -17.03 1.05
C VAL A 112 17.27 -17.02 -0.12
N ALA A 113 17.72 -17.29 -1.36
CA ALA A 113 16.82 -17.47 -2.50
C ALA A 113 15.84 -18.63 -2.30
N GLU A 114 16.28 -19.72 -1.67
CA GLU A 114 15.44 -20.85 -1.30
C GLU A 114 14.67 -20.65 0.01
N GLY A 115 14.82 -19.49 0.65
CA GLY A 115 14.21 -19.16 1.95
C GLY A 115 14.81 -19.94 3.12
N ARG A 116 16.05 -20.42 2.97
CA ARG A 116 16.91 -20.96 4.03
C ARG A 116 17.83 -19.84 4.52
N TRP A 117 18.27 -19.92 5.77
CA TRP A 117 19.06 -18.86 6.41
C TRP A 117 20.18 -19.49 7.23
N THR A 118 21.32 -18.80 7.33
CA THR A 118 22.34 -19.11 8.35
C THR A 118 21.81 -18.70 9.72
N ALA A 119 21.32 -17.46 9.82
CA ALA A 119 20.58 -16.98 10.97
C ALA A 119 19.43 -16.06 10.51
N ALA A 120 18.30 -16.13 11.22
CA ALA A 120 17.15 -15.29 10.94
C ALA A 120 16.35 -14.99 12.21
N ARG A 121 15.72 -13.82 12.22
CA ARG A 121 14.76 -13.39 13.24
C ARG A 121 13.37 -13.33 12.61
N GLU A 122 12.42 -14.01 13.24
CA GLU A 122 11.01 -13.81 12.96
C GLU A 122 10.54 -12.56 13.70
N LEU A 123 9.90 -11.65 12.97
CA LEU A 123 9.43 -10.39 13.53
C LEU A 123 7.99 -10.54 14.02
N PRO A 124 7.61 -9.88 15.13
CA PRO A 124 6.24 -9.90 15.58
C PRO A 124 5.33 -9.29 14.51
N PRO A 125 4.08 -9.77 14.39
CA PRO A 125 3.13 -9.18 13.46
C PRO A 125 2.87 -7.72 13.81
N GLU A 126 2.70 -6.87 12.79
CA GLU A 126 2.49 -5.42 12.93
C GLU A 126 1.11 -5.04 13.52
N ARG A 127 0.43 -5.97 14.21
CA ARG A 127 -0.90 -5.75 14.77
C ARG A 127 -0.78 -4.93 16.06
N GLY A 128 -0.90 -3.62 15.95
CA GLY A 128 -1.10 -2.75 17.12
C GLY A 128 -2.35 -3.16 17.91
N ARG A 129 -2.29 -3.05 19.24
CA ARG A 129 -3.47 -3.20 20.11
C ARG A 129 -4.41 -2.00 19.86
N LEU A 130 -5.39 -2.19 19.00
CA LEU A 130 -6.49 -1.24 18.89
C LEU A 130 -7.45 -1.43 20.06
N ALA A 131 -7.96 -0.32 20.61
CA ALA A 131 -9.11 -0.39 21.52
C ALA A 131 -10.28 -1.10 20.81
N ARG A 132 -11.06 -1.89 21.56
CA ARG A 132 -12.09 -2.78 21.00
C ARG A 132 -13.07 -2.04 20.06
N GLU A 133 -13.49 -0.83 20.44
CA GLU A 133 -14.36 0.03 19.62
C GLU A 133 -13.69 0.44 18.30
N ALA A 134 -12.41 0.85 18.33
CA ALA A 134 -11.65 1.18 17.12
C ALA A 134 -11.46 -0.03 16.19
N ALA A 135 -11.46 -1.24 16.75
CA ALA A 135 -11.33 -2.48 16.01
C ALA A 135 -12.63 -2.98 15.36
N LEU A 136 -13.81 -2.44 15.75
CA LEU A 136 -15.12 -2.83 15.22
C LEU A 136 -15.68 -1.84 14.18
N ARG A 137 -15.31 -0.56 14.26
CA ARG A 137 -15.76 0.48 13.33
C ARG A 137 -15.60 0.12 11.84
N PRO A 138 -14.48 -0.49 11.38
CA PRO A 138 -14.37 -0.92 9.98
C PRO A 138 -15.40 -1.97 9.57
N GLN A 139 -15.74 -2.91 10.46
CA GLN A 139 -16.69 -4.00 10.20
C GLN A 139 -18.12 -3.48 10.22
N GLU A 140 -18.45 -2.57 11.14
CA GLU A 140 -19.75 -1.88 11.19
C GLU A 140 -19.98 -1.11 9.89
N ARG A 141 -18.99 -0.32 9.48
CA ARG A 141 -19.07 0.41 8.21
C ARG A 141 -19.16 -0.51 7.01
N PHE A 142 -18.39 -1.59 6.99
CA PHE A 142 -18.47 -2.58 5.92
C PHE A 142 -19.87 -3.20 5.83
N ALA A 143 -20.48 -3.55 6.97
CA ALA A 143 -21.86 -4.01 7.02
C ALA A 143 -22.85 -2.95 6.52
N ALA A 144 -22.67 -1.68 6.91
CA ALA A 144 -23.50 -0.56 6.44
C ALA A 144 -23.41 -0.37 4.92
N LEU A 145 -22.21 -0.47 4.32
CA LEU A 145 -22.02 -0.41 2.87
C LEU A 145 -22.70 -1.58 2.15
N LEU A 146 -22.59 -2.80 2.69
CA LEU A 146 -23.23 -3.98 2.09
C LEU A 146 -24.76 -3.96 2.18
N SER A 147 -25.29 -3.39 3.25
CA SER A 147 -26.73 -3.27 3.50
C SER A 147 -27.34 -2.01 2.88
N GLY A 148 -26.51 -1.10 2.36
CA GLY A 148 -26.95 0.17 1.77
C GLY A 148 -27.28 1.26 2.79
N PHE A 149 -26.95 1.07 4.08
CA PHE A 149 -27.07 2.10 5.12
C PHE A 149 -25.96 3.16 5.04
N ASP A 150 -24.81 2.85 4.42
CA ASP A 150 -23.81 3.85 4.01
C ASP A 150 -23.61 3.79 2.49
N VAL A 151 -23.03 4.87 1.96
CA VAL A 151 -22.55 4.96 0.59
C VAL A 151 -21.03 5.03 0.55
N SER A 152 -20.45 4.50 -0.53
CA SER A 152 -19.03 4.65 -0.86
C SER A 152 -18.89 5.81 -1.85
N PRO A 153 -18.59 7.03 -1.38
CA PRO A 153 -18.33 8.16 -2.27
C PRO A 153 -17.08 7.89 -3.11
N ALA A 154 -17.07 8.37 -4.36
CA ALA A 154 -15.94 8.16 -5.26
C ALA A 154 -14.67 8.83 -4.74
N CYS A 155 -14.81 10.00 -4.10
CA CYS A 155 -13.69 10.74 -3.53
C CYS A 155 -12.89 9.94 -2.49
N GLU A 156 -13.55 9.02 -1.78
CA GLU A 156 -12.90 8.22 -0.76
C GLU A 156 -12.00 7.13 -1.35
N LEU A 157 -12.48 6.41 -2.37
CA LEU A 157 -11.64 5.43 -3.07
C LEU A 157 -10.45 6.11 -3.76
N LEU A 158 -10.66 7.30 -4.32
CA LEU A 158 -9.60 8.10 -4.93
C LEU A 158 -8.59 8.58 -3.88
N ALA A 159 -9.03 9.02 -2.70
CA ALA A 159 -8.15 9.40 -1.59
C ALA A 159 -7.31 8.21 -1.09
N LEU A 160 -7.91 7.02 -0.95
CA LEU A 160 -7.19 5.80 -0.57
C LEU A 160 -6.11 5.44 -1.59
N ARG A 161 -6.41 5.58 -2.89
CA ARG A 161 -5.44 5.33 -3.94
C ARG A 161 -4.32 6.38 -3.93
N ALA A 162 -4.66 7.65 -3.72
CA ALA A 162 -3.69 8.74 -3.64
C ALA A 162 -2.72 8.54 -2.48
N ARG A 163 -3.23 8.11 -1.31
CA ARG A 163 -2.41 7.76 -0.14
C ARG A 163 -1.47 6.62 -0.44
N LEU A 164 -1.98 5.55 -1.05
CA LEU A 164 -1.16 4.40 -1.44
C LEU A 164 -0.06 4.77 -2.44
N ASP A 165 -0.36 5.66 -3.41
CA ASP A 165 0.64 6.09 -4.37
C ASP A 165 1.69 7.01 -3.69
N LEU A 166 1.28 7.91 -2.77
CA LEU A 166 2.19 8.76 -1.99
C LEU A 166 3.13 7.96 -1.08
N ASP A 167 2.59 6.98 -0.34
CA ASP A 167 3.36 6.11 0.56
C ASP A 167 4.38 5.24 -0.20
N GLN A 168 4.12 4.99 -1.49
CA GLN A 168 5.02 4.24 -2.38
C GLN A 168 5.92 5.17 -3.23
N ALA A 169 6.03 6.46 -2.87
CA ALA A 169 6.83 7.47 -3.56
C ALA A 169 6.49 7.61 -5.06
N ARG A 170 5.21 7.42 -5.40
CA ARG A 170 4.65 7.63 -6.74
C ARG A 170 3.96 8.98 -6.78
N ASP A 171 4.76 10.02 -6.58
CA ASP A 171 4.27 11.38 -6.34
C ASP A 171 3.39 11.90 -7.49
N ARG A 172 3.75 11.53 -8.73
CA ARG A 172 2.99 11.94 -9.92
C ARG A 172 1.57 11.39 -9.87
N GLU A 173 1.43 10.09 -9.65
CA GLU A 173 0.14 9.41 -9.55
C GLU A 173 -0.66 9.93 -8.35
N ALA A 174 0.00 10.14 -7.22
CA ALA A 174 -0.61 10.73 -6.02
C ALA A 174 -1.20 12.12 -6.33
N ALA A 175 -0.45 13.02 -6.95
CA ALA A 175 -0.94 14.36 -7.31
C ALA A 175 -2.14 14.33 -8.27
N LEU A 176 -2.09 13.44 -9.28
CA LEU A 176 -3.21 13.27 -10.23
C LEU A 176 -4.47 12.77 -9.51
N GLN A 177 -4.32 11.83 -8.58
CA GLN A 177 -5.46 11.27 -7.86
C GLN A 177 -5.98 12.18 -6.76
N THR A 178 -5.12 12.93 -6.07
CA THR A 178 -5.55 13.94 -5.08
C THR A 178 -6.40 15.02 -5.73
N GLU A 179 -6.08 15.44 -6.96
CA GLU A 179 -6.91 16.40 -7.69
C GLU A 179 -8.28 15.83 -8.03
N ALA A 180 -8.34 14.62 -8.58
CA ALA A 180 -9.60 13.94 -8.85
C ALA A 180 -10.41 13.70 -7.57
N ALA A 181 -9.75 13.30 -6.48
CA ALA A 181 -10.37 13.05 -5.19
C ALA A 181 -10.95 14.34 -4.59
N LEU A 182 -10.22 15.45 -4.66
CA LEU A 182 -10.68 16.75 -4.18
C LEU A 182 -11.89 17.25 -4.98
N GLY A 183 -11.82 17.16 -6.32
CA GLY A 183 -12.94 17.54 -7.19
C GLY A 183 -14.21 16.75 -6.89
N ALA A 184 -14.08 15.42 -6.73
CA ALA A 184 -15.19 14.57 -6.32
C ALA A 184 -15.69 14.92 -4.90
N ALA A 185 -14.79 15.18 -3.95
CA ALA A 185 -15.15 15.49 -2.57
C ALA A 185 -15.96 16.78 -2.46
N LEU A 186 -15.57 17.83 -3.20
CA LEU A 186 -16.29 19.11 -3.21
C LEU A 186 -17.71 18.99 -3.79
N ALA A 187 -17.98 17.99 -4.63
CA ALA A 187 -19.32 17.72 -5.14
C ALA A 187 -20.11 16.79 -4.20
N GLU A 188 -19.47 15.71 -3.74
CA GLU A 188 -20.12 14.66 -2.95
C GLU A 188 -20.41 15.14 -1.52
N LEU A 189 -19.42 15.75 -0.84
CA LEU A 189 -19.52 16.14 0.58
C LEU A 189 -20.63 17.17 0.85
N GLU A 190 -21.09 17.88 -0.16
CA GLU A 190 -22.22 18.81 -0.06
C GLU A 190 -23.51 18.13 0.41
N SER A 191 -23.69 16.84 0.09
CA SER A 191 -24.84 16.05 0.56
C SER A 191 -24.84 15.85 2.08
N TRP A 192 -23.71 16.11 2.73
CA TRP A 192 -23.50 15.98 4.17
C TRP A 192 -23.16 17.31 4.83
N ARG A 193 -23.44 18.45 4.17
CA ARG A 193 -23.15 19.79 4.69
C ARG A 193 -23.78 20.04 6.07
N GLU A 194 -24.91 19.43 6.37
CA GLU A 194 -25.59 19.56 7.67
C GLU A 194 -24.86 18.87 8.84
N LEU A 195 -23.86 18.02 8.56
CA LEU A 195 -23.07 17.38 9.62
C LEU A 195 -22.23 18.44 10.38
N PRO A 196 -22.10 18.31 11.72
CA PRO A 196 -21.34 19.26 12.52
C PRO A 196 -19.90 19.46 12.01
N GLY A 197 -19.55 20.72 11.72
CA GLY A 197 -18.22 21.09 11.26
C GLY A 197 -17.89 20.69 9.81
N MET A 198 -18.85 20.15 9.05
CA MET A 198 -18.67 19.81 7.64
C MET A 198 -18.59 21.04 6.73
N PRO A 199 -19.40 22.12 6.91
CA PRO A 199 -19.30 23.32 6.07
C PRO A 199 -17.89 23.91 6.08
N GLU A 200 -17.26 24.04 7.25
CA GLU A 200 -15.92 24.60 7.41
C GLU A 200 -14.86 23.72 6.73
N ARG A 201 -15.04 22.39 6.76
CA ARG A 201 -14.15 21.45 6.07
C ARG A 201 -14.28 21.53 4.56
N ILE A 202 -15.51 21.67 4.05
CA ILE A 202 -15.76 21.86 2.62
C ILE A 202 -15.12 23.17 2.15
N ASP A 203 -15.29 24.25 2.91
CA ASP A 203 -14.69 25.55 2.59
C ASP A 203 -13.15 25.50 2.64
N GLU A 204 -12.58 24.82 3.65
CA GLU A 204 -11.14 24.56 3.74
C GLU A 204 -10.65 23.78 2.51
N LEU A 205 -11.32 22.69 2.12
CA LEU A 205 -10.97 21.90 0.94
C LEU A 205 -11.06 22.74 -0.34
N ARG A 206 -12.09 23.60 -0.46
CA ARG A 206 -12.26 24.47 -1.62
C ARG A 206 -11.10 25.44 -1.78
N SER A 207 -10.52 25.91 -0.67
CA SER A 207 -9.35 26.80 -0.69
C SER A 207 -8.08 26.15 -1.30
N PHE A 208 -8.03 24.81 -1.37
CA PHE A 208 -6.92 24.07 -1.98
C PHE A 208 -7.06 23.80 -3.47
N ALA A 209 -8.21 24.11 -4.09
CA ALA A 209 -8.52 23.74 -5.48
C ALA A 209 -7.44 24.20 -6.49
N ASP A 210 -7.08 25.48 -6.46
CA ASP A 210 -6.07 26.04 -7.39
C ASP A 210 -4.67 25.45 -7.12
N THR A 211 -4.32 25.30 -5.84
CA THR A 211 -3.04 24.72 -5.41
C THR A 211 -2.86 23.29 -5.91
N VAL A 212 -3.91 22.47 -5.83
CA VAL A 212 -3.89 21.07 -6.27
C VAL A 212 -3.93 20.98 -7.79
N ALA A 213 -4.65 21.87 -8.47
CA ALA A 213 -4.62 21.97 -9.91
C ALA A 213 -3.21 22.30 -10.44
N ALA A 214 -2.48 23.17 -9.75
CA ALA A 214 -1.08 23.47 -10.05
C ALA A 214 -0.16 22.26 -9.81
N ALA A 215 -0.33 21.53 -8.70
CA ALA A 215 0.41 20.30 -8.42
C ALA A 215 0.17 19.23 -9.50
N ARG A 216 -1.09 19.04 -9.92
CA ARG A 216 -1.46 18.16 -11.04
C ARG A 216 -0.79 18.58 -12.34
N ALA A 217 -0.75 19.88 -12.65
CA ALA A 217 -0.09 20.40 -13.84
C ALA A 217 1.43 20.12 -13.83
N ALA A 218 2.10 20.34 -12.70
CA ALA A 218 3.52 20.00 -12.51
C ALA A 218 3.77 18.48 -12.68
N ALA A 219 2.90 17.65 -12.09
CA ALA A 219 2.94 16.20 -12.23
C ALA A 219 2.84 15.75 -13.70
N CYS A 220 1.96 16.38 -14.50
CA CYS A 220 1.87 16.14 -15.94
C CYS A 220 3.16 16.51 -16.70
N ALA A 221 3.86 17.56 -16.28
CA ALA A 221 5.07 18.06 -16.93
C ALA A 221 6.32 17.20 -16.69
N GLY A 222 6.34 16.34 -15.66
CA GLY A 222 7.27 15.21 -15.60
C GLY A 222 8.05 14.99 -14.30
N ALA A 223 7.86 15.79 -13.25
CA ALA A 223 8.22 15.47 -11.87
C ALA A 223 7.61 16.52 -10.91
N LEU A 224 7.40 16.12 -9.66
CA LEU A 224 7.08 17.01 -8.55
C LEU A 224 8.36 17.25 -7.74
N ASP A 225 8.55 18.49 -7.28
CA ASP A 225 9.57 18.78 -6.27
C ASP A 225 9.03 18.47 -4.87
N GLU A 226 9.93 18.48 -3.88
CA GLU A 226 9.57 18.16 -2.49
C GLU A 226 8.53 19.12 -1.91
N ALA A 227 8.56 20.39 -2.33
CA ALA A 227 7.56 21.38 -1.91
C ALA A 227 6.17 21.02 -2.43
N THR A 228 6.04 20.64 -3.70
CA THR A 228 4.76 20.25 -4.27
C THR A 228 4.28 18.90 -3.72
N ARG A 229 5.21 17.98 -3.42
CA ARG A 229 4.89 16.72 -2.72
C ARG A 229 4.29 16.99 -1.33
N ALA A 230 4.90 17.87 -0.54
CA ALA A 230 4.40 18.25 0.78
C ALA A 230 3.00 18.88 0.71
N VAL A 231 2.73 19.67 -0.33
CA VAL A 231 1.39 20.22 -0.61
C VAL A 231 0.38 19.10 -0.88
N VAL A 232 0.71 18.12 -1.73
CA VAL A 232 -0.17 16.97 -2.01
C VAL A 232 -0.47 16.19 -0.73
N GLU A 233 0.55 15.92 0.08
CA GLU A 233 0.41 15.24 1.37
C GLU A 233 -0.51 16.00 2.33
N GLN A 234 -0.31 17.31 2.47
CA GLN A 234 -1.12 18.18 3.32
C GLN A 234 -2.59 18.14 2.89
N VAL A 235 -2.87 18.36 1.61
CA VAL A 235 -4.25 18.40 1.11
C VAL A 235 -4.92 17.05 1.26
N LEU A 236 -4.21 15.97 0.92
CA LEU A 236 -4.72 14.62 1.11
C LEU A 236 -5.05 14.34 2.58
N GLY A 237 -4.20 14.77 3.51
CA GLY A 237 -4.47 14.65 4.95
C GLY A 237 -5.73 15.41 5.40
N ARG A 238 -6.01 16.58 4.82
CA ARG A 238 -7.24 17.35 5.07
C ARG A 238 -8.47 16.66 4.49
N LEU A 239 -8.36 16.13 3.27
CA LEU A 239 -9.42 15.35 2.64
C LEU A 239 -9.76 14.10 3.46
N GLU A 240 -8.76 13.32 3.88
CA GLU A 240 -8.95 12.15 4.74
C GLU A 240 -9.57 12.52 6.09
N ALA A 241 -9.24 13.68 6.65
CA ALA A 241 -9.87 14.17 7.88
C ALA A 241 -11.36 14.51 7.68
N ALA A 242 -11.73 15.10 6.55
CA ALA A 242 -13.13 15.36 6.21
C ALA A 242 -13.93 14.06 5.99
N LEU A 243 -13.35 13.07 5.30
CA LEU A 243 -13.96 11.76 5.11
C LEU A 243 -14.13 10.98 6.41
N ARG A 244 -13.15 11.06 7.33
CA ARG A 244 -13.28 10.50 8.68
C ARG A 244 -14.39 11.19 9.47
N ALA A 245 -14.53 12.52 9.36
CA ALA A 245 -15.61 13.26 10.01
C ALA A 245 -16.99 12.87 9.44
N ARG A 246 -17.12 12.70 8.12
CA ARG A 246 -18.35 12.17 7.47
C ARG A 246 -18.73 10.83 8.08
N THR A 247 -17.75 9.91 8.14
CA THR A 247 -17.97 8.55 8.63
C THR A 247 -18.33 8.52 10.11
N ALA A 248 -17.76 9.42 10.92
CA ALA A 248 -18.08 9.50 12.35
C ALA A 248 -19.42 10.18 12.64
N GLY A 249 -19.86 11.12 11.79
CA GLY A 249 -21.14 11.81 11.92
C GLY A 249 -22.32 11.07 11.28
N ALA A 250 -22.06 10.08 10.43
CA ALA A 250 -23.04 9.11 9.97
C ALA A 250 -23.29 8.11 11.10
N GLU A 251 -24.18 8.44 12.04
CA GLU A 251 -24.71 7.44 12.97
C GLU A 251 -25.50 6.40 12.18
N PHE A 252 -25.17 5.12 12.38
CA PHE A 252 -25.87 3.96 11.80
C PHE A 252 -26.78 3.31 12.84
#